data_AF-A0A1B0BBQ0-F1
#
_entry.id   AF-A0A1B0BBQ0-F1
#
_cell.length_a   1.000
_cell.length_b   1.000
_cell.length_c   1.000
_cell.angle_alpha   90.00
_cell.angle_beta   90.00
_cell.angle_gamma   90.00
#
_symmetry.space_group_name_H-M   'P 1'
#
loop_
_entity.id
_entity.type
_entity.pdbx_description
1 polymer ?
#
loop_
_entity_poly.entity_id
_entity_poly.type
_entity_poly.pdbx_seq_one_letter_code
_entity_poly.pdbx_strand_id
1 'polypeptide(L)'
;MPDQTYDSWVLDGPRLYLYVCNAYCSGLWLAVLQTMASMATLLDQPNDFWSDQDILEKAKHSLEEKLWNGHYYRFDTAPGHKNTIIADHLCGHWYLKTCGFDYEEHFF
;
A
#
# COMPACT_ATOMS: atom_id res chain seq x y z
N MET A 1 19.24 -0.36 -3.71
CA MET A 1 18.99 0.75 -4.65
C MET A 1 17.77 1.47 -4.12
N PRO A 2 17.81 2.79 -3.90
CA PRO A 2 16.62 3.51 -3.47
C PRO A 2 15.57 3.47 -4.59
N ASP A 3 14.39 2.95 -4.26
CA ASP A 3 13.26 2.69 -5.16
C ASP A 3 12.01 3.52 -4.80
N GLN A 4 12.13 4.41 -3.83
CA GLN A 4 11.09 5.31 -3.34
C GLN A 4 11.67 6.71 -3.02
N THR A 5 10.80 7.72 -2.89
CA THR A 5 11.15 9.14 -2.68
C THR A 5 12.13 9.38 -1.53
N TYR A 6 12.09 8.54 -0.49
CA TYR A 6 13.08 8.55 0.60
C TYR A 6 14.38 7.84 0.15
N ASP A 7 15.11 8.51 -0.74
CA ASP A 7 16.32 8.00 -1.41
C ASP A 7 17.47 7.61 -0.48
N SER A 8 17.48 8.18 0.73
CA SER A 8 18.48 7.96 1.76
C SER A 8 18.08 6.88 2.76
N TRP A 9 16.82 6.42 2.74
CA TRP A 9 16.31 5.34 3.60
C TRP A 9 16.26 4.04 2.80
N VAL A 10 17.36 3.31 2.86
CA VAL A 10 17.49 2.01 2.21
C VAL A 10 16.58 1.00 2.89
N LEU A 11 15.64 0.47 2.12
CA LEU A 11 14.84 -0.69 2.50
C LEU A 11 15.76 -1.93 2.55
N ASP A 12 15.82 -2.60 3.69
CA ASP A 12 16.81 -3.63 3.98
C ASP A 12 16.17 -5.03 3.96
N GLY A 13 15.49 -5.33 2.84
CA GLY A 13 15.05 -6.68 2.54
C GLY A 13 16.23 -7.57 2.11
N PRO A 14 16.16 -8.90 2.31
CA PRO A 14 17.18 -9.80 1.81
C PRO A 14 17.35 -9.60 0.29
N ARG A 15 18.57 -9.25 -0.13
CA ARG A 15 19.00 -9.01 -1.54
C ARG A 15 18.70 -10.14 -2.55
N LEU A 16 18.01 -11.19 -2.14
CA LEU A 16 17.68 -12.36 -2.96
C LEU A 16 16.18 -12.49 -3.28
N TYR A 17 15.29 -11.70 -2.69
CA TYR A 17 13.91 -11.61 -3.15
C TYR A 17 13.48 -10.14 -3.17
N LEU A 18 13.30 -9.66 -4.40
CA LEU A 18 12.51 -8.48 -4.76
C LEU A 18 11.24 -8.45 -3.90
N TYR A 19 10.77 -7.26 -3.51
CA TYR A 19 9.64 -6.97 -2.59
C TYR A 19 10.02 -6.76 -1.13
N VAL A 20 10.61 -5.60 -0.84
CA VAL A 20 10.35 -4.97 0.45
C VAL A 20 9.01 -4.27 0.37
N CYS A 21 8.00 -4.79 1.08
CA CYS A 21 6.76 -4.06 1.31
C CYS A 21 7.04 -3.01 2.39
N ASN A 22 7.27 -1.76 2.01
CA ASN A 22 7.17 -0.63 2.93
C ASN A 22 5.73 -0.13 2.96
N ALA A 23 5.23 0.21 4.14
CA ALA A 23 3.88 0.77 4.34
C ALA A 23 3.58 1.96 3.40
N TYR A 24 4.58 2.79 3.10
CA TYR A 24 4.45 3.91 2.15
C TYR A 24 4.10 3.45 0.72
N CYS A 25 4.98 2.65 0.09
CA CYS A 25 4.75 2.18 -1.28
C CYS A 25 3.51 1.29 -1.39
N SER A 26 3.26 0.45 -0.40
CA SER A 26 2.09 -0.42 -0.37
C SER A 26 0.78 0.37 -0.21
N GLY A 27 0.77 1.44 0.59
CA GLY A 27 -0.38 2.35 0.70
C GLY A 27 -0.70 3.07 -0.60
N LEU A 28 0.31 3.59 -1.31
CA LEU A 28 0.13 4.21 -2.63
C LEU A 28 -0.41 3.22 -3.66
N TRP A 29 0.09 1.99 -3.66
CA TRP A 29 -0.37 0.94 -4.57
C TRP A 29 -1.86 0.62 -4.38
N LEU A 30 -2.32 0.51 -3.13
CA LEU A 30 -3.75 0.33 -2.82
C LEU A 30 -4.59 1.50 -3.30
N ALA A 31 -4.11 2.74 -3.10
CA ALA A 31 -4.82 3.94 -3.56
C ALA A 31 -4.97 3.98 -5.09
N VAL A 32 -3.93 3.59 -5.82
CA VAL A 32 -3.97 3.52 -7.29
C VAL A 32 -4.97 2.47 -7.76
N LEU A 33 -4.96 1.26 -7.20
CA LEU A 33 -5.89 0.19 -7.57
C LEU A 33 -7.37 0.58 -7.33
N GLN A 34 -7.66 1.22 -6.19
CA GLN A 34 -9.00 1.72 -5.89
C GLN A 34 -9.44 2.81 -6.89
N THR A 35 -8.51 3.70 -7.27
CA THR A 35 -8.77 4.75 -8.26
C THR A 35 -8.98 4.14 -9.66
N MET A 36 -8.16 3.16 -10.04
CA MET A 36 -8.25 2.43 -11.31
C MET A 36 -9.59 1.69 -11.45
N ALA A 37 -10.03 0.97 -10.41
CA ALA A 37 -11.35 0.34 -10.41
C ALA A 37 -12.48 1.36 -10.63
N SER A 38 -12.36 2.54 -10.01
CA SER A 38 -13.34 3.61 -10.18
C SER A 38 -13.31 4.19 -11.59
N MET A 39 -12.13 4.35 -12.19
CA MET A 39 -11.97 4.77 -13.58
C MET A 39 -12.50 3.73 -14.57
N ALA A 40 -12.26 2.44 -14.34
CA ALA A 40 -12.80 1.35 -15.16
C ALA A 40 -14.34 1.35 -15.16
N THR A 41 -14.95 1.70 -14.03
CA THR A 41 -16.41 1.90 -13.93
C THR A 41 -16.88 3.08 -14.79
N LEU A 42 -16.16 4.20 -14.78
CA LEU A 42 -16.49 5.38 -15.60
C LEU A 42 -16.31 5.14 -17.10
N LEU A 43 -15.40 4.25 -17.49
CA LEU A 43 -15.10 3.89 -18.88
C LEU A 43 -15.93 2.69 -19.39
N ASP A 44 -16.83 2.15 -18.57
CA ASP A 44 -17.64 0.96 -18.87
C ASP A 44 -16.78 -0.27 -19.25
N GLN A 45 -15.68 -0.47 -18.50
CA GLN A 45 -14.73 -1.58 -18.65
C GLN A 45 -14.86 -2.57 -17.49
N PRO A 46 -15.87 -3.45 -17.48
CA PRO A 46 -16.16 -4.32 -16.34
C PRO A 46 -15.05 -5.34 -16.06
N ASN A 47 -14.36 -5.85 -17.08
CA ASN A 47 -13.28 -6.82 -16.88
C ASN A 47 -12.09 -6.21 -16.11
N ASP A 48 -11.74 -4.96 -16.44
CA ASP A 48 -10.65 -4.26 -15.77
C ASP A 48 -11.04 -3.92 -14.32
N PHE A 49 -12.29 -3.52 -14.09
CA PHE A 49 -12.82 -3.32 -12.74
C PHE A 49 -12.68 -4.58 -11.86
N TRP A 50 -13.12 -5.75 -12.35
CA TRP A 50 -13.04 -6.99 -11.58
C TRP A 50 -11.59 -7.43 -11.32
N SER A 51 -10.71 -7.23 -12.31
CA SER A 51 -9.28 -7.51 -12.17
C SER A 51 -8.63 -6.62 -11.11
N ASP A 52 -8.88 -5.30 -11.17
CA ASP A 52 -8.32 -4.34 -10.22
C ASP A 52 -8.84 -4.57 -8.80
N GLN A 53 -10.13 -4.91 -8.65
CA GLN A 53 -10.73 -5.27 -7.36
C GLN A 53 -10.14 -6.55 -6.76
N ASP A 54 -9.94 -7.60 -7.56
CA ASP A 54 -9.33 -8.86 -7.08
C ASP A 54 -7.87 -8.63 -6.62
N ILE A 55 -7.11 -7.81 -7.35
CA ILE A 55 -5.74 -7.44 -6.98
C ILE A 55 -5.76 -6.57 -5.72
N LEU A 56 -6.69 -5.63 -5.60
CA LEU A 56 -6.85 -4.75 -4.45
C LEU A 56 -7.09 -5.56 -3.17
N GLU A 57 -8.01 -6.52 -3.18
CA GLU A 57 -8.31 -7.36 -2.01
C GLU A 57 -7.11 -8.20 -1.58
N LYS A 58 -6.39 -8.80 -2.55
CA LYS A 58 -5.15 -9.53 -2.26
C LYS A 58 -4.06 -8.63 -1.67
N ALA A 59 -3.94 -7.41 -2.20
CA ALA A 59 -2.96 -6.44 -1.73
C ALA A 59 -3.26 -5.97 -0.31
N LYS A 60 -4.54 -5.71 0.03
CA LYS A 60 -4.97 -5.38 1.40
C LYS A 60 -4.63 -6.50 2.38
N HIS A 61 -5.00 -7.73 2.04
CA HIS A 61 -4.72 -8.89 2.90
C HIS A 61 -3.22 -9.05 3.14
N SER A 62 -2.41 -8.92 2.10
CA SER A 62 -0.95 -8.98 2.21
C SER A 62 -0.36 -7.82 3.03
N LEU A 63 -0.94 -6.61 2.96
CA LEU A 63 -0.49 -5.47 3.77
C LEU A 63 -0.74 -5.74 5.26
N GLU A 64 -1.96 -6.15 5.57
CA GLU A 64 -2.41 -6.43 6.93
C GLU A 64 -1.57 -7.56 7.54
N GLU A 65 -1.46 -8.71 6.86
CA GLU A 65 -0.73 -9.87 7.37
C GLU A 65 0.77 -9.56 7.62
N LYS A 66 1.39 -8.76 6.76
CA LYS A 66 2.85 -8.55 6.79
C LYS A 66 3.26 -7.36 7.64
N LEU A 67 2.47 -6.28 7.64
CA LEU A 67 2.88 -4.99 8.20
C LEU A 67 2.06 -4.56 9.41
N TRP A 68 0.82 -5.03 9.59
CA TRP A 68 0.05 -4.70 10.77
C TRP A 68 0.56 -5.46 11.99
N ASN A 69 0.70 -4.78 13.13
CA ASN A 69 1.13 -5.38 14.40
C ASN A 69 0.09 -5.25 15.52
N GLY A 70 -1.14 -4.82 15.20
CA GLY A 70 -2.19 -4.53 16.17
C GLY A 70 -2.30 -3.08 16.63
N HIS A 71 -1.28 -2.25 16.34
CA HIS A 71 -1.25 -0.83 16.74
C HIS A 71 -0.82 0.13 15.62
N TYR A 72 0.08 -0.30 14.73
CA TYR A 72 0.58 0.50 13.61
C TYR A 72 1.15 -0.37 12.49
N TYR A 73 1.26 0.18 11.28
CA TYR A 73 1.99 -0.45 10.18
C TYR A 73 3.50 -0.31 10.35
N ARG A 74 4.21 -1.44 10.26
CA ARG A 74 5.67 -1.50 10.32
C ARG A 74 6.30 -0.91 9.05
N PHE A 75 7.44 -0.26 9.22
CA PHE A 75 8.20 0.30 8.10
C PHE A 75 8.73 -0.77 7.12
N ASP A 76 9.24 -1.89 7.65
CA ASP A 76 9.73 -3.02 6.86
C ASP A 76 9.63 -4.31 7.71
N THR A 77 9.60 -5.45 7.02
CA THR A 77 9.73 -6.80 7.56
C THR A 77 11.15 -7.14 8.04
N ALA A 78 12.14 -6.33 7.66
CA ALA A 78 13.54 -6.52 8.03
C ALA A 78 13.80 -6.43 9.56
N PRO A 79 14.67 -7.29 10.13
CA PRO A 79 14.96 -7.29 11.55
C PRO A 79 15.64 -6.01 12.07
N GLY A 80 16.33 -5.25 11.20
CA GLY A 80 17.04 -4.02 11.57
C GLY A 80 16.15 -2.80 11.83
N HIS A 81 14.90 -2.79 11.35
CA HIS A 81 14.00 -1.63 11.41
C HIS A 81 12.64 -1.94 12.08
N LYS A 82 12.58 -3.01 12.89
CA LYS A 82 11.33 -3.53 13.48
C LYS A 82 10.50 -2.52 14.29
N ASN A 83 11.13 -1.47 14.83
CA ASN A 83 10.49 -0.46 15.67
C ASN A 83 10.40 0.92 15.00
N THR A 84 10.77 1.03 13.72
CA THR A 84 10.66 2.29 12.98
C THR A 84 9.20 2.51 12.58
N ILE A 85 8.65 3.65 12.95
CA ILE A 85 7.35 4.14 12.51
C ILE A 85 7.60 5.24 11.51
N ILE A 86 7.09 5.09 10.29
CA ILE A 86 7.11 6.16 9.30
C ILE A 86 5.80 6.94 9.42
N ALA A 87 5.89 8.26 9.57
CA ALA A 87 4.71 9.13 9.67
C ALA A 87 3.81 9.02 8.43
N ASP A 88 4.41 8.67 7.29
CA ASP A 88 3.76 8.57 5.98
C ASP A 88 3.20 7.17 5.68
N HIS A 89 3.00 6.33 6.70
CA HIS A 89 2.52 4.96 6.55
C HIS A 89 1.08 4.84 6.00
N LEU A 90 0.34 5.96 6.01
CA LEU A 90 -1.05 6.08 5.58
C LEU A 90 -1.19 7.11 4.44
N CYS A 91 -0.12 7.37 3.69
CA CYS A 91 -0.15 8.26 2.52
C CYS A 91 -1.24 7.87 1.51
N GLY A 92 -1.45 6.56 1.28
CA GLY A 92 -2.52 6.06 0.42
C GLY A 92 -3.91 6.46 0.92
N HIS A 93 -4.13 6.44 2.24
CA HIS A 93 -5.38 6.86 2.85
C HIS A 93 -5.62 8.35 2.58
N TRP A 94 -4.59 9.17 2.83
CA TRP A 94 -4.65 10.60 2.55
C TRP A 94 -4.99 10.89 1.09
N TYR A 95 -4.32 10.22 0.13
CA TYR A 95 -4.59 10.37 -1.29
C TYR A 95 -6.03 10.02 -1.65
N LEU A 96 -6.54 8.87 -1.23
CA LEU A 96 -7.92 8.47 -1.52
C LEU A 96 -8.94 9.46 -0.95
N LYS A 97 -8.72 9.94 0.29
CA LYS A 97 -9.60 10.92 0.92
C LYS A 97 -9.59 12.26 0.17
N THR A 98 -8.43 12.69 -0.32
CA THR A 98 -8.32 13.90 -1.15
C THR A 98 -8.96 13.75 -2.53
N CYS A 99 -9.00 12.54 -3.07
CA CYS A 99 -9.70 12.22 -4.32
C CYS A 99 -11.23 12.11 -4.15
N GLY A 100 -11.76 12.31 -2.94
CA GLY A 100 -13.20 12.26 -2.66
C GLY A 100 -13.75 10.84 -2.45
N PHE A 101 -12.88 9.85 -2.25
CA PHE A 101 -13.32 8.52 -1.83
C PHE A 101 -13.70 8.57 -0.35
N ASP A 102 -14.94 8.18 -0.07
CA ASP A 102 -15.45 7.99 1.29
C ASP A 102 -15.48 6.48 1.56
N TYR A 103 -14.65 6.04 2.50
CA TYR A 103 -14.50 4.64 2.88
C TYR A 103 -14.25 4.56 4.38
N GLU A 104 -14.71 3.50 5.03
CA GLU A 104 -14.50 3.31 6.47
C GLU A 104 -13.01 3.24 6.78
N GLU A 105 -12.58 3.81 7.91
CA GLU A 105 -11.16 3.82 8.30
C GLU A 105 -10.56 2.42 8.43
N HIS A 106 -11.41 1.40 8.63
CA HIS A 106 -11.07 -0.04 8.62
C HIS A 106 -10.64 -0.60 7.25
N PHE A 107 -10.73 0.18 6.19
CA PHE A 107 -10.28 -0.20 4.85
C PHE A 107 -8.75 -0.15 4.70
N PHE A 108 -8.09 0.61 5.58
CA PHE A 108 -6.65 0.53 5.79
C PHE A 108 -6.34 -0.34 6.98
#